data_AF-A0AAI9RM79-F1
#
_entry.id   AF-A0AAI9RM79-F1
#
_cell.length_a   1.000
_cell.length_b   1.000
_cell.length_c   1.000
_cell.angle_alpha   90.00
_cell.angle_beta   90.00
_cell.angle_gamma   90.00
#
_symmetry.space_group_name_H-M   'P 1'
#
loop_
_entity.id
_entity.type
_entity.pdbx_description
1 polymer ?
#
loop_
_entity_poly.entity_id
_entity_poly.type
_entity_poly.pdbx_seq_one_letter_code
_entity_poly.pdbx_strand_id
1 'polypeptide(L)'
;MKSLLFYLIPLLIFAVINNTIAVLTWPYYLVLLLAFLVFQLGRTRYPKDALPAVAKTSQVAFYILTVATIFRDQFLSPLLINVLLGITIGVVIAEIIQTKKKSS
;
A
#
# COMPACT_ATOMS: atom_id res chain seq x y z
N MET A 1 10.39 9.73 10.78
CA MET A 1 10.99 9.40 9.47
C MET A 1 11.06 7.89 9.23
N LYS A 2 11.50 7.05 10.19
CA LYS A 2 11.55 5.59 10.03
C LYS A 2 10.19 4.94 9.68
N SER A 3 9.08 5.44 10.23
CA SER A 3 7.75 4.84 9.97
C SER A 3 7.19 5.10 8.57
N LEU A 4 7.67 6.13 7.88
CA LEU A 4 7.20 6.48 6.53
C LEU A 4 7.65 5.44 5.51
N LEU A 5 8.84 4.87 5.74
CA LEU A 5 9.42 3.83 4.88
C LEU A 5 8.55 2.57 4.85
N PHE A 6 7.83 2.26 5.94
CA PHE A 6 6.89 1.13 5.98
C PHE A 6 5.70 1.31 5.04
N TYR A 7 5.35 2.54 4.65
CA TYR A 7 4.30 2.79 3.65
C TYR A 7 4.88 2.89 2.24
N LEU A 8 6.02 3.57 2.11
CA LEU A 8 6.57 3.95 0.82
C LEU A 8 7.27 2.78 0.10
N ILE A 9 8.00 1.93 0.85
CA ILE A 9 8.71 0.78 0.27
C ILE A 9 7.71 -0.24 -0.33
N PRO A 10 6.63 -0.66 0.36
CA PRO A 10 5.64 -1.54 -0.25
C PRO A 10 4.99 -0.96 -1.50
N LEU A 11 4.63 0.32 -1.50
CA LEU A 11 4.04 0.97 -2.67
C LEU A 11 4.99 0.99 -3.87
N LEU A 12 6.29 1.21 -3.64
CA LEU A 12 7.31 1.12 -4.70
C LEU A 12 7.43 -0.31 -5.23
N ILE A 13 7.44 -1.32 -4.36
CA ILE A 13 7.49 -2.72 -4.78
C ILE A 13 6.31 -3.05 -5.70
N PHE A 14 5.10 -2.65 -5.30
CA PHE A 14 3.89 -2.82 -6.10
C PHE A 14 4.00 -2.11 -7.45
N ALA A 15 4.52 -0.88 -7.48
CA ALA A 15 4.69 -0.13 -8.71
C ALA A 15 5.70 -0.78 -9.65
N VAL A 16 6.85 -1.21 -9.13
CA VAL A 16 7.88 -1.91 -9.91
C VAL A 16 7.30 -3.19 -10.48
N ILE A 17 6.73 -4.07 -9.64
CA ILE A 17 6.19 -5.36 -10.09
C ILE A 17 5.10 -5.15 -11.14
N ASN A 18 4.18 -4.21 -10.93
CA ASN A 18 3.09 -4.00 -11.87
C ASN A 18 3.57 -3.54 -13.26
N ASN A 19 4.64 -2.73 -13.33
CA ASN A 19 5.10 -2.12 -14.57
C ASN A 19 6.22 -2.89 -15.26
N THR A 20 6.99 -3.72 -14.54
CA THR A 20 8.13 -4.45 -15.13
C THR A 20 7.84 -5.93 -15.37
N ILE A 21 6.86 -6.51 -14.67
CA ILE A 21 6.58 -7.94 -14.72
C ILE A 21 5.32 -8.21 -15.54
N ALA A 22 5.50 -8.82 -16.71
CA ALA A 22 4.42 -9.15 -17.63
C ALA A 22 3.47 -10.22 -17.06
N VAL A 23 4.02 -11.24 -16.39
CA VAL A 23 3.25 -12.36 -15.81
C VAL A 23 3.76 -12.67 -14.40
N LEU A 24 2.85 -12.69 -13.43
CA LEU A 24 3.11 -12.96 -12.02
C LEU A 24 3.23 -14.47 -11.79
N THR A 25 4.45 -14.91 -11.52
CA THR A 25 4.77 -16.25 -10.97
C THR A 25 4.87 -16.25 -9.44
N TRP A 26 4.90 -17.43 -8.84
CA TRP A 26 4.93 -17.65 -7.38
C TRP A 26 5.93 -16.76 -6.59
N PRO A 27 7.15 -16.44 -7.06
CA PRO A 27 8.08 -15.60 -6.31
C PRO A 27 7.56 -14.16 -6.17
N TYR A 28 6.89 -13.62 -7.18
CA TYR A 28 6.35 -12.27 -7.11
C TYR A 28 5.20 -12.17 -6.12
N TYR A 29 4.35 -13.20 -6.01
CA TYR A 29 3.32 -13.26 -4.97
C TYR A 29 3.92 -13.27 -3.56
N LEU A 30 5.03 -13.96 -3.35
CA LEU A 30 5.75 -13.94 -2.08
C LEU A 30 6.28 -12.53 -1.76
N VAL A 31 6.85 -11.84 -2.75
CA VAL A 31 7.34 -10.46 -2.59
C VAL A 31 6.18 -9.50 -2.28
N LEU A 32 5.05 -9.62 -2.98
CA LEU A 32 3.85 -8.81 -2.74
C LEU A 32 3.28 -9.07 -1.33
N LEU A 33 3.29 -10.31 -0.87
CA LEU A 33 2.86 -10.68 0.47
C LEU A 33 3.77 -10.05 1.54
N LEU A 34 5.09 -10.12 1.37
CA LEU A 34 6.04 -9.50 2.29
C LEU A 34 5.87 -7.97 2.31
N ALA A 35 5.74 -7.34 1.14
CA ALA A 35 5.43 -5.92 1.03
C ALA A 35 4.11 -5.59 1.76
N PHE A 36 3.10 -6.45 1.65
CA PHE A 36 1.84 -6.27 2.36
C PHE A 36 2.00 -6.29 3.88
N LEU A 37 2.74 -7.27 4.41
CA LEU A 37 3.02 -7.36 5.84
C LEU A 37 3.80 -6.13 6.33
N VAL A 38 4.79 -5.65 5.56
CA VAL A 38 5.55 -4.44 5.88
C VAL A 38 4.64 -3.21 5.96
N PHE A 39 3.67 -3.07 5.05
CA PHE A 39 2.70 -1.97 5.10
C PHE A 39 1.78 -2.05 6.33
N GLN A 40 1.37 -3.26 6.71
CA GLN A 40 0.58 -3.49 7.93
C GLN A 40 1.36 -3.15 9.20
N LEU A 41 2.69 -3.37 9.21
CA LEU A 41 3.56 -2.94 10.31
C LEU A 41 3.57 -1.41 10.46
N GLY A 42 3.30 -0.64 9.40
CA GLY A 42 3.09 0.80 9.48
C GLY A 42 2.02 1.20 10.51
N ARG A 43 1.01 0.34 10.74
CA ARG A 43 -0.06 0.55 11.73
C ARG A 43 0.45 0.55 13.17
N THR A 44 1.57 -0.12 13.46
CA THR A 44 2.16 -0.17 14.81
C THR A 44 2.64 1.19 15.31
N ARG A 45 2.71 2.20 14.42
CA ARG A 45 2.99 3.59 14.80
C ARG A 45 1.88 4.25 15.62
N TYR A 46 0.67 3.71 15.58
CA TYR A 46 -0.47 4.25 16.30
C TYR A 46 -0.72 3.45 17.58
N PRO A 47 -1.12 4.11 18.69
CA PRO A 47 -1.60 3.42 19.88
C PRO A 47 -2.78 2.51 19.52
N LYS A 48 -2.89 1.35 20.17
CA LYS A 48 -3.93 0.33 19.88
C LYS A 48 -5.35 0.91 19.90
N ASP A 49 -5.59 1.93 20.74
CA ASP A 49 -6.91 2.52 20.97
C ASP A 49 -7.15 3.84 20.21
N ALA A 50 -6.16 4.34 19.45
CA ALA A 50 -6.20 5.67 18.85
C ALA A 50 -5.83 5.67 17.36
N LEU A 51 -6.23 4.64 16.61
CA LEU A 51 -6.00 4.60 15.16
C LEU A 51 -6.87 5.65 14.46
N PRO A 52 -6.28 6.70 13.83
CA PRO A 52 -7.05 7.73 13.15
C PRO A 52 -7.87 7.13 12.00
N ALA A 53 -9.07 7.68 11.73
CA ALA A 53 -9.91 7.21 10.62
C ALA A 53 -9.16 7.16 9.29
N VAL A 54 -8.31 8.15 9.03
CA VAL A 54 -7.48 8.24 7.81
C VAL A 54 -6.48 7.08 7.69
N ALA A 55 -5.94 6.61 8.82
CA ALA A 55 -5.06 5.45 8.85
C ALA A 55 -5.80 4.13 8.60
N LYS A 56 -7.09 4.06 8.93
CA LYS A 56 -7.93 2.93 8.52
C LYS A 56 -8.16 2.98 7.01
N THR A 57 -8.46 4.16 6.47
CA THR A 57 -8.68 4.33 5.03
C THR A 57 -7.46 3.96 4.19
N SER A 58 -6.25 4.33 4.61
CA SER A 58 -5.03 3.95 3.89
C SER A 58 -4.78 2.44 3.90
N GLN A 59 -5.05 1.77 5.03
CA GLN A 59 -4.97 0.31 5.13
C GLN A 59 -5.99 -0.39 4.24
N VAL A 60 -7.23 0.11 4.20
CA VAL A 60 -8.27 -0.42 3.31
C VAL A 60 -7.90 -0.21 1.85
N ALA A 61 -7.46 0.99 1.47
CA ALA A 61 -7.04 1.29 0.10
C ALA A 61 -5.89 0.37 -0.35
N PHE A 62 -4.90 0.19 0.52
CA PHE A 62 -3.78 -0.69 0.23
C PHE A 62 -4.17 -2.17 0.19
N TYR A 63 -5.10 -2.62 1.04
CA TYR A 63 -5.65 -3.98 0.96
C TYR A 63 -6.36 -4.23 -0.38
N ILE A 64 -7.19 -3.28 -0.84
CA ILE A 64 -7.86 -3.35 -2.15
C ILE A 64 -6.82 -3.42 -3.27
N LEU A 65 -5.77 -2.59 -3.20
CA LEU A 65 -4.65 -2.65 -4.16
C LEU A 65 -3.96 -4.01 -4.15
N THR A 66 -3.73 -4.61 -2.98
CA THR A 66 -3.13 -5.96 -2.86
C THR A 66 -3.98 -7.01 -3.54
N VAL A 67 -5.27 -7.06 -3.23
CA VAL A 67 -6.20 -8.01 -3.83
C VAL A 67 -6.23 -7.81 -5.35
N ALA A 68 -6.39 -6.57 -5.82
CA ALA A 68 -6.38 -6.25 -7.24
C ALA A 68 -5.08 -6.69 -7.93
N THR A 69 -3.93 -6.43 -7.32
CA THR A 69 -2.62 -6.80 -7.90
C THR A 69 -2.46 -8.30 -8.01
N ILE A 70 -2.92 -9.07 -7.02
CA ILE A 70 -2.88 -10.55 -7.05
C ILE A 70 -3.75 -11.09 -8.19
N PHE A 71 -4.91 -10.48 -8.42
CA PHE A 71 -5.85 -10.89 -9.47
C PHE A 71 -5.59 -10.24 -10.83
N ARG A 72 -4.50 -9.46 -10.96
CA ARG A 72 -4.20 -8.69 -12.17
C ARG A 72 -4.25 -9.55 -13.41
N ASP A 73 -3.45 -10.61 -13.46
CA ASP A 73 -3.27 -11.39 -14.68
C ASP A 73 -4.53 -12.15 -15.13
N GLN A 74 -5.51 -12.32 -14.25
CA GLN A 74 -6.75 -13.04 -14.54
C GLN A 74 -7.90 -12.11 -14.94
N PHE A 75 -8.00 -10.93 -14.32
CA PHE A 75 -9.21 -10.13 -14.39
C PHE A 75 -8.98 -8.63 -14.63
N LEU A 76 -7.75 -8.12 -14.51
CA LEU A 76 -7.50 -6.68 -14.51
C LEU A 76 -6.34 -6.29 -15.46
N SER A 77 -6.33 -5.03 -15.87
CA SER A 77 -5.22 -4.50 -16.67
C SER A 77 -4.14 -3.87 -15.77
N PRO A 78 -2.86 -3.87 -16.19
CA PRO A 78 -1.80 -3.15 -15.48
C PRO A 78 -2.11 -1.66 -15.30
N LEU A 79 -2.84 -1.05 -16.25
CA LEU A 79 -3.31 0.33 -16.15
C LEU A 79 -4.25 0.55 -14.96
N LEU A 80 -5.20 -0.36 -14.75
CA LEU A 80 -6.13 -0.27 -13.62
C LEU A 80 -5.39 -0.39 -12.28
N ILE A 81 -4.39 -1.28 -12.20
CA ILE A 81 -3.54 -1.39 -11.01
C ILE A 81 -2.79 -0.08 -10.76
N ASN A 82 -2.25 0.57 -11.80
CA ASN A 82 -1.59 1.87 -11.67
C ASN A 82 -2.55 2.97 -11.16
N VAL A 83 -3.82 2.97 -11.60
CA VAL A 83 -4.84 3.90 -11.09
C VAL A 83 -5.08 3.66 -9.59
N LEU A 84 -5.29 2.41 -9.18
CA LEU A 84 -5.46 2.04 -7.77
C LEU A 84 -4.22 2.40 -6.92
N LEU A 85 -3.04 2.26 -7.51
CA LEU A 85 -1.77 2.61 -6.88
C LEU A 85 -1.68 4.13 -6.66
N GLY A 86 -2.06 4.93 -7.66
CA GLY A 86 -2.17 6.39 -7.54
C GLY A 86 -3.16 6.84 -6.47
N ILE A 87 -4.34 6.22 -6.43
CA ILE A 87 -5.35 6.47 -5.38
C ILE A 87 -4.76 6.15 -3.99
N THR A 88 -4.15 4.98 -3.84
CA THR A 88 -3.56 4.55 -2.56
C THR A 88 -2.44 5.49 -2.11
N ILE A 89 -1.57 5.93 -3.03
CA ILE A 89 -0.54 6.95 -2.75
C ILE A 89 -1.20 8.23 -2.24
N GLY A 90 -2.23 8.73 -2.92
CA GLY A 90 -2.95 9.94 -2.51
C GLY A 90 -3.52 9.84 -1.09
N VAL A 91 -4.13 8.70 -0.76
CA VAL A 91 -4.67 8.43 0.59
C VAL A 91 -3.56 8.38 1.64
N VAL A 92 -2.43 7.72 1.35
CA VAL A 92 -1.28 7.65 2.26
C VAL A 92 -0.65 9.03 2.47
N ILE A 93 -0.52 9.84 1.42
CA ILE A 93 -0.04 11.24 1.54
C ILE A 93 -0.98 12.05 2.43
N ALA A 94 -2.30 11.95 2.21
CA ALA A 94 -3.29 12.63 3.04
C ALA A 94 -3.20 12.20 4.52
N GLU A 95 -2.98 10.91 4.80
CA GLU A 95 -2.72 10.39 6.14
C GLU A 95 -1.48 11.03 6.79
N ILE A 96 -0.37 11.11 6.04
CA ILE A 96 0.89 11.71 6.51
C ILE A 96 0.72 13.20 6.82
N ILE A 97 0.04 13.95 5.97
CA ILE A 97 -0.20 15.38 6.18
C ILE A 97 -1.07 15.60 7.42
N GLN A 98 -2.15 14.84 7.56
CA GLN A 98 -3.07 14.98 8.70
C GLN A 98 -2.43 14.56 10.03
N THR A 99 -1.57 13.53 10.02
CA THR A 99 -0.83 13.14 11.23
C THR A 99 0.17 14.20 11.66
N LYS A 100 0.87 14.86 10.74
CA LYS A 100 1.75 15.98 11.08
C LYS A 100 1.00 17.18 11.67
N LYS A 101 -0.19 17.51 11.14
CA LYS A 101 -1.01 18.61 11.68
C LYS A 101 -1.51 18.37 13.11
N LYS A 102 -1.71 17.12 13.50
CA LYS A 102 -2.20 16.76 14.85
C LYS A 102 -1.11 16.71 15.93
N SER A 103 0.16 16.74 15.56
CA SER A 103 1.29 16.68 16.50
C SER A 103 1.94 18.04 16.76
N SER A 104 1.34 19.14 16.27
CA SER A 104 1.70 20.53 16.54
C SER A 104 0.59 21.18 17.34
#